data_AF-A0AAJ7JA41-F1
#
_entry.id   AF-A0AAJ7JA41-F1
#
_cell.length_a   1.000
_cell.length_b   1.000
_cell.length_c   1.000
_cell.angle_alpha   90.00
_cell.angle_beta   90.00
_cell.angle_gamma   90.00
#
_symmetry.space_group_name_H-M   'P 1'
#
loop_
_entity.id
_entity.type
_entity.pdbx_description
1 polymer ?
#
loop_
_entity_poly.entity_id
_entity_poly.type
_entity_poly.pdbx_seq_one_letter_code
_entity_poly.pdbx_strand_id
1 'polypeptide(L)'
;MPIAEFLSGLPSYNPSNFTKCSEDSGNRICIKKPSVYLPTRDYASEQIIVTEKTTILLRYLHQHWDKNFITFFSNLTENEIMYPQMAILRMILLRITRDHD
;
A
#
# COMPACT_ATOMS: atom_id res chain seq x y z
N MET A 1 -8.56 -36.19 22.66
CA MET A 1 -7.82 -35.14 23.38
C MET A 1 -8.81 -34.31 24.18
N PRO A 2 -8.59 -34.11 25.49
CA PRO A 2 -9.41 -33.25 26.32
C PRO A 2 -9.24 -31.77 25.93
N ILE A 3 -10.32 -30.98 26.01
CA ILE A 3 -10.31 -29.54 25.67
C ILE A 3 -9.30 -28.73 26.52
N ALA A 4 -9.06 -29.13 27.76
CA ALA A 4 -8.13 -28.46 28.67
C ALA A 4 -6.66 -28.57 28.20
N GLU A 5 -6.30 -29.70 27.60
CA GLU A 5 -4.97 -29.93 27.04
C GLU A 5 -4.75 -29.07 25.79
N PHE A 6 -5.81 -28.91 24.98
CA PHE A 6 -5.82 -28.02 23.82
C PHE A 6 -5.69 -26.53 24.19
N LEU A 7 -6.25 -26.12 25.34
CA LEU A 7 -6.17 -24.74 25.84
C LEU A 7 -4.92 -24.46 26.69
N SER A 8 -4.08 -25.47 26.93
CA SER A 8 -2.82 -25.31 27.63
C SER A 8 -1.77 -24.66 26.71
N GLY A 9 -0.90 -23.80 27.27
CA GLY A 9 0.20 -23.18 26.52
C GLY A 9 -0.16 -21.96 25.68
N LEU A 10 -1.31 -21.30 25.94
CA LEU A 10 -1.63 -20.03 25.29
C LEU A 10 -0.54 -18.96 25.57
N PRO A 11 -0.24 -18.08 24.60
CA PRO A 11 0.77 -17.05 24.77
C PRO A 11 0.49 -16.15 25.97
N SER A 12 1.53 -15.89 26.77
CA SER A 12 1.49 -14.93 27.86
C SER A 12 2.64 -13.95 27.72
N TYR A 13 2.32 -12.70 27.41
CA TYR A 13 3.33 -11.63 27.35
C TYR A 13 3.90 -11.32 28.74
N ASN A 14 3.05 -11.39 29.77
CA ASN A 14 3.45 -11.29 31.17
C ASN A 14 2.48 -12.13 32.02
N PRO A 15 2.97 -13.17 32.72
CA PRO A 15 2.12 -14.06 33.51
C PRO A 15 1.39 -13.33 34.64
N SER A 16 1.90 -12.17 35.10
CA SER A 16 1.30 -11.39 36.19
C SER A 16 0.11 -10.51 35.76
N ASN A 17 -0.14 -10.33 34.45
CA ASN A 17 -1.14 -9.38 33.94
C ASN A 17 -2.56 -9.65 34.46
N PHE A 18 -2.91 -10.91 34.70
CA PHE A 18 -4.27 -11.32 35.06
C PHE A 18 -4.35 -12.05 36.41
N THR A 19 -3.24 -12.20 37.14
CA THR A 19 -3.22 -12.92 38.43
C THR A 19 -3.99 -12.20 39.54
N LYS A 20 -4.30 -10.91 39.36
CA LYS A 20 -5.04 -10.07 40.30
C LYS A 20 -6.36 -9.55 39.70
N CYS A 21 -6.85 -10.17 38.64
CA CYS A 21 -8.14 -9.80 38.07
C CYS A 21 -9.24 -10.09 39.11
N SER A 22 -9.82 -9.05 39.70
CA SER A 22 -10.85 -9.20 40.75
C SER A 22 -12.21 -9.59 40.15
N GLU A 23 -12.80 -10.67 40.65
CA GLU A 23 -14.21 -11.02 40.40
C GLU A 23 -15.18 -10.23 41.30
N ASP A 24 -14.67 -9.65 42.40
CA ASP A 24 -15.45 -8.90 43.39
C ASP A 24 -15.89 -7.49 42.92
N SER A 25 -15.73 -7.19 41.63
CA SER A 25 -16.51 -6.13 40.99
C SER A 25 -17.96 -6.60 40.75
N GLY A 26 -18.57 -7.22 41.77
CA GLY A 26 -19.97 -7.57 41.80
C GLY A 26 -20.82 -6.33 41.56
N ASN A 27 -21.53 -6.33 40.44
CA ASN A 27 -22.70 -5.49 40.16
C ASN A 27 -22.54 -3.96 40.23
N ARG A 28 -21.32 -3.44 40.35
CA ARG A 28 -20.99 -2.02 40.17
C ARG A 28 -20.24 -1.81 38.86
N ILE A 29 -20.89 -2.20 37.77
CA ILE A 29 -20.59 -1.73 36.40
C ILE A 29 -20.96 -0.23 36.28
N CYS A 30 -20.68 0.57 37.33
CA CYS A 30 -20.35 1.97 37.15
C CYS A 30 -18.90 1.96 36.67
N ILE A 31 -18.77 1.58 35.41
CA ILE A 31 -17.62 1.81 34.54
C ILE A 31 -17.16 3.23 34.87
N LYS A 32 -16.07 3.37 35.63
CA LYS A 32 -15.36 4.64 35.67
C LYS A 32 -14.91 4.83 34.23
N LYS A 33 -15.70 5.58 33.47
CA LYS A 33 -15.41 5.96 32.08
C LYS A 33 -13.94 6.38 32.09
N PRO A 34 -13.07 5.75 31.28
CA PRO A 34 -11.68 6.19 31.18
C PRO A 34 -11.67 7.71 31.00
N SER A 35 -10.79 8.38 31.72
CA SER A 35 -10.68 9.84 31.63
C SER A 35 -10.45 10.24 30.18
N VAL A 36 -11.20 11.23 29.72
CA VAL A 36 -11.04 11.76 28.37
C VAL A 36 -9.70 12.49 28.27
N TYR A 37 -8.91 12.17 27.25
CA TYR A 37 -7.69 12.92 26.95
C TYR A 37 -8.07 14.30 26.37
N LEU A 38 -7.65 15.37 27.06
CA LEU A 38 -7.80 16.76 26.62
C LEU A 38 -6.43 17.29 26.20
N PRO A 39 -6.10 17.37 24.90
CA PRO A 39 -4.84 17.94 24.46
C PRO A 39 -4.78 19.43 24.80
N THR A 40 -3.74 19.86 25.51
CA THR A 40 -3.51 21.26 25.93
C THR A 40 -2.39 21.94 25.16
N ARG A 41 -1.65 21.18 24.35
CA ARG A 41 -0.51 21.65 23.56
C ARG A 41 -0.64 21.10 22.16
N ASP A 42 -0.41 21.96 21.18
CA ASP A 42 -0.35 21.58 19.78
C ASP A 42 1.08 21.13 19.44
N TYR A 43 1.18 19.98 18.78
CA TYR A 43 2.43 19.47 18.24
C TYR A 43 2.28 19.34 16.73
N ALA A 44 3.26 19.86 15.98
CA ALA A 44 3.27 19.73 14.53
C ALA A 44 3.45 18.25 14.13
N SER A 45 2.68 17.80 13.15
CA SER A 45 2.88 16.47 12.55
C SER A 45 4.13 16.49 11.68
N GLU A 46 4.99 15.47 11.82
CA GLU A 46 6.19 15.34 10.99
C GLU A 46 5.87 15.08 9.52
N GLN A 47 4.76 14.38 9.25
CA GLN A 47 4.31 14.02 7.91
C GLN A 47 2.80 14.22 7.78
N ILE A 48 2.36 14.51 6.56
CA ILE A 48 0.95 14.65 6.22
C ILE A 48 0.55 13.62 5.15
N ILE A 49 -0.66 13.09 5.27
CA ILE A 49 -1.22 12.18 4.27
C ILE A 49 -1.76 13.03 3.12
N VAL A 50 -1.23 12.79 1.92
CA VAL A 50 -1.65 13.49 0.69
C VAL A 50 -2.19 12.47 -0.30
N THR A 51 -3.27 12.83 -0.98
CA THR A 51 -3.82 12.04 -2.09
C THR A 51 -3.27 12.54 -3.42
N GLU A 52 -3.06 11.61 -4.36
CA GLU A 52 -2.71 11.97 -5.72
C GLU A 52 -3.85 12.76 -6.38
N LYS A 53 -3.51 13.82 -7.12
CA LYS A 53 -4.49 14.68 -7.80
C LYS A 53 -4.86 14.17 -9.19
N THR A 54 -4.09 13.23 -9.75
CA THR A 54 -4.30 12.73 -11.11
C THR A 54 -5.47 11.77 -11.16
N THR A 55 -6.26 11.85 -12.23
CA THR A 55 -7.34 10.88 -12.44
C THR A 55 -6.73 9.50 -12.71
N ILE A 56 -7.39 8.46 -12.23
CA ILE A 56 -6.90 7.08 -12.37
C ILE A 56 -6.69 6.69 -13.84
N LEU A 57 -7.54 7.18 -14.74
CA LEU A 57 -7.43 6.94 -16.18
C LEU A 57 -6.19 7.60 -16.77
N LEU A 58 -5.94 8.87 -16.44
CA LEU A 58 -4.78 9.59 -16.96
C LEU A 58 -3.48 8.97 -16.43
N ARG A 59 -3.44 8.59 -15.15
CA ARG A 59 -2.31 7.86 -14.57
C ARG A 59 -2.05 6.56 -15.31
N TYR A 60 -3.10 5.79 -15.61
CA TYR A 60 -2.98 4.54 -16.36
C TYR A 60 -2.45 4.75 -17.78
N LEU A 61 -3.01 5.70 -18.53
CA LEU A 61 -2.59 5.99 -19.90
C LEU A 61 -1.13 6.44 -19.97
N HIS A 62 -0.72 7.33 -19.06
CA HIS A 62 0.66 7.81 -18.99
C HIS A 62 1.63 6.66 -18.68
N GLN A 63 1.33 5.84 -17.66
CA GLN A 63 2.15 4.68 -17.31
C GLN A 63 2.26 3.67 -18.45
N HIS A 64 1.16 3.41 -19.17
CA HIS A 64 1.17 2.53 -20.33
C HIS A 64 2.07 3.10 -21.44
N TRP A 65 1.99 4.40 -21.69
CA TRP A 65 2.81 5.06 -22.70
C TRP A 65 4.30 5.07 -22.32
N ASP A 66 4.64 5.47 -21.10
CA ASP A 66 6.02 5.50 -20.60
C ASP A 66 6.67 4.12 -20.66
N LYS A 67 5.94 3.06 -20.27
CA LYS A 67 6.45 1.68 -20.32
C LYS A 67 6.75 1.24 -21.76
N ASN A 68 5.86 1.56 -22.70
CA ASN A 68 6.07 1.26 -24.12
C ASN A 68 7.26 2.05 -24.69
N PHE A 69 7.40 3.32 -24.28
CA PHE A 69 8.52 4.16 -24.67
C PHE A 69 9.84 3.57 -24.15
N ILE A 70 9.95 3.27 -22.86
CA ILE A 70 11.14 2.64 -22.27
C ILE A 70 11.50 1.32 -22.97
N THR A 71 10.48 0.47 -23.22
CA THR A 71 10.67 -0.81 -23.93
C THR A 71 11.10 -0.60 -25.39
N PHE A 72 10.66 0.47 -26.03
CA PHE A 72 11.07 0.79 -27.39
C PHE A 72 12.55 1.19 -27.44
N PHE A 73 12.99 2.12 -26.59
CA PHE A 73 14.39 2.56 -26.57
C PHE A 73 15.37 1.46 -26.17
N SER A 74 14.96 0.54 -25.29
CA SER A 74 15.82 -0.60 -24.91
C SER A 74 15.99 -1.64 -26.01
N ASN A 75 15.09 -1.67 -27.00
CA ASN A 75 15.12 -2.62 -28.12
C ASN A 75 15.57 -1.98 -29.44
N LEU A 76 16.17 -0.79 -29.41
CA LEU A 76 16.75 -0.17 -30.59
C LEU A 76 17.96 -0.99 -31.07
N THR A 77 17.98 -1.29 -32.36
CA THR A 77 19.12 -1.95 -33.00
C THR A 77 20.26 -0.95 -33.26
N GLU A 78 21.50 -1.42 -33.43
CA GLU A 78 22.66 -0.54 -33.73
C GLU A 78 22.40 0.34 -34.96
N ASN A 79 21.71 -0.19 -35.98
CA ASN A 79 21.35 0.57 -37.17
C ASN A 79 20.33 1.67 -36.88
N GLU A 80 19.40 1.46 -35.95
CA GLU A 80 18.41 2.45 -35.54
C GLU A 80 19.00 3.51 -34.60
N ILE A 81 20.08 3.18 -33.87
CA ILE A 81 20.86 4.15 -33.10
C ILE A 81 21.67 5.05 -34.04
N MET A 82 22.29 4.47 -35.08
CA MET A 82 23.07 5.20 -36.07
C MET A 82 22.22 6.02 -37.04
N TYR A 83 20.99 5.57 -37.33
CA TYR A 83 20.04 6.23 -38.21
C TYR A 83 18.65 6.35 -37.54
N PRO A 84 18.44 7.35 -36.66
CA PRO A 84 17.23 7.47 -35.83
C PRO A 84 15.93 7.61 -36.62
N GLN A 85 15.99 8.08 -37.88
CA GLN A 85 14.83 8.05 -38.78
C GLN A 85 14.25 6.64 -39.00
N MET A 86 15.07 5.59 -38.91
CA MET A 86 14.62 4.20 -39.07
C MET A 86 13.82 3.71 -37.87
N ALA A 87 14.18 4.15 -36.66
CA ALA A 87 13.40 3.90 -35.45
C ALA A 87 12.01 4.55 -35.53
N ILE A 88 11.95 5.80 -36.00
CA ILE A 88 10.69 6.55 -36.19
C ILE A 88 9.83 5.86 -37.25
N LEU A 89 10.42 5.44 -38.38
CA LEU A 89 9.72 4.72 -39.43
C LEU A 89 9.14 3.40 -38.90
N ARG A 90 9.91 2.63 -38.13
CA ARG A 90 9.45 1.38 -37.50
C ARG A 90 8.32 1.62 -36.50
N MET A 91 8.37 2.70 -35.71
CA MET A 91 7.27 3.08 -34.82
C MET A 91 5.98 3.34 -35.58
N ILE A 92 6.05 4.11 -36.66
CA ILE A 92 4.90 4.43 -37.51
C ILE A 92 4.35 3.14 -38.15
N LEU A 93 5.23 2.29 -38.67
CA LEU A 93 4.85 1.03 -39.31
C LEU A 93 4.18 0.06 -38.33
N LEU A 94 4.76 -0.13 -37.13
CA LEU A 94 4.19 -0.95 -36.07
C LEU A 94 2.85 -0.41 -35.56
N ARG A 95 2.63 0.90 -35.64
CA ARG A 95 1.35 1.49 -35.24
C ARG A 95 0.27 1.25 -36.29
N ILE A 96 0.57 1.47 -37.57
CA ILE A 96 -0.38 1.28 -38.68
C ILE A 96 -0.77 -0.20 -38.83
N THR A 97 0.18 -1.11 -38.62
CA THR A 97 -0.06 -2.56 -38.74
C THR A 97 -0.85 -3.16 -37.59
N ARG A 98 -0.98 -2.47 -36.45
CA ARG A 98 -1.68 -2.97 -35.26
C ARG A 98 -3.17 -2.62 -35.20
N ASP A 99 -3.63 -1.70 -36.05
CA ASP A 99 -5.03 -1.24 -36.09
C ASP A 99 -5.87 -2.06 -37.11
N HIS A 100 -5.32 -3.14 -37.68
CA HIS A 100 -5.96 -3.97 -38.73
C HIS A 100 -6.44 -5.37 -38.29
N ASP A 101 -6.31 -5.73 -37.01
CA ASP A 101 -6.89 -6.93 -36.39
C ASP A 101 -7.95 -6.52 -35.34
#